data_AF-A0A511YJA9-F1
#
_entry.id   AF-A0A511YJA9-F1
#
_cell.length_a   1.000
_cell.length_b   1.000
_cell.length_c   1.000
_cell.angle_alpha   90.00
_cell.angle_beta   90.00
_cell.angle_gamma   90.00
#
_symmetry.space_group_name_H-M   'P 1'
#
loop_
_entity.id
_entity.type
_entity.pdbx_description
1 polymer ?
#
loop_
_entity_poly.entity_id
_entity_poly.type
_entity_poly.pdbx_seq_one_letter_code
_entity_poly.pdbx_strand_id
1 'polypeptide(L)'
;MKEILLDKYRQFTYDIDAKRKSISKDISLLHEKVANARDQYLSDKLDEEDYKEIKMLTKIQIEQLESELQQMVSESKELDIKTKIENALDSMENLVNLYQQGDLLTKRTIRCLIFPEKVEFDGKSFQTPKMNIVAQCIYQYNSELGNKKNRHKSVKTSNAGLVTSTGFKPVTF
;
A
#
# COMPACT_ATOMS: atom_id res chain seq x y z
N MET A 1 6.07 -10.27 4.31
CA MET A 1 5.25 -9.52 3.34
C MET A 1 5.05 -8.06 3.78
N LYS A 2 4.53 -7.83 4.98
CA LYS A 2 4.38 -6.48 5.58
C LYS A 2 5.63 -5.60 5.49
N GLU A 3 6.78 -6.11 5.90
CA GLU A 3 8.04 -5.33 5.89
C GLU A 3 8.45 -4.91 4.46
N ILE A 4 8.25 -5.79 3.48
CA ILE A 4 8.57 -5.51 2.07
C ILE A 4 7.65 -4.40 1.53
N LEU A 5 6.35 -4.46 1.86
CA LEU A 5 5.39 -3.42 1.46
C LEU A 5 5.71 -2.07 2.09
N LEU A 6 6.10 -2.06 3.37
CA LEU A 6 6.53 -0.85 4.06
C LEU A 6 7.83 -0.29 3.48
N ASP A 7 8.79 -1.14 3.13
CA ASP A 7 10.05 -0.72 2.51
C ASP A 7 9.81 -0.12 1.11
N LYS A 8 8.97 -0.77 0.30
CA LYS A 8 8.56 -0.23 -1.01
C LYS A 8 7.81 1.09 -0.90
N TYR A 9 6.93 1.21 0.10
CA TYR A 9 6.24 2.46 0.38
C TYR A 9 7.23 3.57 0.76
N ARG A 10 8.21 3.30 1.63
CA ARG A 10 9.27 4.25 1.99
C ARG A 10 10.12 4.67 0.79
N GLN A 11 10.44 3.75 -0.11
CA GLN A 11 11.15 4.07 -1.36
C GLN A 11 10.32 5.01 -2.24
N PHE A 12 9.00 4.76 -2.34
CA PHE A 12 8.09 5.60 -3.11
C PHE A 12 7.91 7.00 -2.51
N THR A 13 7.89 7.13 -1.18
CA THR A 13 7.74 8.43 -0.50
C THR A 13 9.05 9.16 -0.24
N TYR A 14 10.20 8.53 -0.51
CA TYR A 14 11.51 9.07 -0.17
C TYR A 14 11.71 10.51 -0.67
N ASP A 15 11.37 10.80 -1.93
CA ASP A 15 11.55 12.13 -2.52
C ASP A 15 10.65 13.18 -1.84
N ILE A 16 9.42 12.80 -1.50
CA ILE A 16 8.47 13.66 -0.81
C ILE A 16 8.94 13.93 0.63
N ASP A 17 9.40 12.89 1.33
CA ASP A 17 9.91 12.98 2.70
C ASP A 17 11.23 13.78 2.76
N ALA A 18 12.09 13.64 1.76
CA ALA A 18 13.32 14.43 1.61
C ALA A 18 12.99 15.91 1.39
N LYS A 19 12.05 16.22 0.50
CA LYS A 19 11.60 17.60 0.25
C LYS A 19 11.00 18.23 1.51
N ARG A 20 10.16 17.50 2.24
CA ARG A 20 9.63 17.94 3.54
C ARG A 20 10.70 18.26 4.57
N LYS A 21 11.70 17.37 4.68
CA LYS A 21 12.81 17.56 5.61
C LYS A 21 13.65 18.79 5.24
N SER A 22 13.82 19.06 3.95
CA SER A 22 14.48 20.29 3.48
C SER A 22 13.70 21.54 3.89
N ILE A 23 12.41 21.60 3.57
CA ILE A 23 11.55 22.76 3.90
C ILE A 23 11.53 23.00 5.43
N SER A 24 11.44 21.94 6.24
CA SER A 24 11.50 22.04 7.70
C SER A 24 12.85 22.58 8.21
N LYS A 25 13.95 22.20 7.56
CA LYS A 25 15.29 22.74 7.86
C LYS A 25 15.37 24.22 7.49
N ASP A 26 14.82 24.61 6.35
CA ASP A 26 14.81 26.00 5.89
C ASP A 26 14.00 26.91 6.83
N ILE A 27 12.84 26.44 7.31
CA ILE A 27 12.05 27.14 8.35
C ILE A 27 12.88 27.30 9.64
N SER A 28 13.61 26.27 10.06
CA SER A 28 14.45 26.32 11.25
C SER A 28 15.59 27.35 11.11
N LEU A 29 16.22 27.42 9.93
CA LEU A 29 17.26 28.41 9.62
C LEU A 29 16.69 29.84 9.59
N LEU A 30 15.47 30.03 9.08
CA LEU A 30 14.79 31.33 9.11
C LEU A 30 14.48 31.77 10.55
N HIS A 31 14.06 30.86 11.43
CA HIS A 31 13.88 31.15 12.85
C HIS A 31 15.20 31.54 13.53
N GLU A 32 16.30 30.85 13.24
CA GLU A 32 17.63 31.19 13.75
C GLU A 32 18.09 32.56 13.25
N LYS A 33 17.81 32.91 11.99
CA LYS A 33 18.11 34.24 11.44
C LYS A 33 17.37 35.35 12.18
N VAL A 34 16.10 35.15 12.54
CA VAL A 34 15.33 36.12 13.34
C VAL A 34 15.88 36.24 14.75
N ALA A 35 16.30 35.13 15.38
CA ALA A 35 16.95 35.16 16.68
C ALA A 35 18.26 35.95 16.64
N ASN A 36 19.10 35.70 15.65
CA ASN A 36 20.36 36.42 15.45
C ASN A 36 20.12 37.92 15.18
N ALA A 37 19.13 38.27 14.36
CA ALA A 37 18.77 39.67 14.12
C ALA A 37 18.30 40.38 15.39
N ARG A 38 17.57 39.67 16.27
CA ARG A 38 17.15 40.18 17.58
C ARG A 38 18.34 40.45 18.50
N ASP A 39 19.32 39.55 18.56
CA ASP A 39 20.53 39.73 19.37
C ASP A 39 21.41 40.89 18.85
N GLN A 40 21.46 41.08 17.53
CA GLN A 40 22.17 42.21 16.92
C GLN A 40 21.48 43.55 17.20
N TYR A 41 20.14 43.59 17.17
CA TYR A 41 19.36 44.77 17.58
C TYR A 41 19.60 45.12 19.05
N LEU A 42 19.59 44.13 19.95
CA LEU A 42 19.90 44.33 21.37
C LEU A 42 21.35 44.79 21.63
N SER A 43 22.25 44.56 20.69
CA SER A 43 23.66 44.98 20.75
C SER A 43 23.90 46.37 20.13
N ASP A 44 22.84 47.12 19.78
CA ASP A 44 22.89 48.40 19.06
C ASP A 44 23.67 48.34 17.73
N LYS A 45 23.71 47.17 17.08
CA LYS A 45 24.37 46.96 15.78
C LYS A 45 23.43 47.06 14.58
N LEU A 46 22.14 47.21 14.84
CA LEU A 46 21.08 47.19 13.83
C LEU A 46 20.02 48.23 14.21
N ASP A 47 19.57 49.01 13.23
CA ASP A 47 18.53 50.00 13.44
C ASP A 47 17.13 49.35 13.58
N GLU A 48 16.21 50.05 14.22
CA GLU A 48 14.86 49.54 14.49
C GLU A 48 14.08 49.23 13.19
N GLU A 49 14.23 50.09 12.17
CA GLU A 49 13.56 49.93 10.89
C GLU A 49 14.10 48.71 10.11
N ASP A 50 15.43 48.51 10.10
CA ASP A 50 16.06 47.34 9.49
C ASP A 50 15.61 46.03 10.17
N TYR A 51 15.51 46.04 11.51
CA TYR A 51 15.02 44.87 12.26
C TYR A 51 13.56 44.55 11.93
N LYS A 52 12.69 45.57 11.86
CA LYS A 52 11.27 45.38 11.47
C LYS A 52 11.15 44.81 10.06
N GLU A 53 11.96 45.30 9.12
CA GLU A 53 11.97 44.82 7.74
C GLU A 53 12.41 43.34 7.67
N ILE A 54 13.52 42.98 8.31
CA ILE A 54 14.01 41.59 8.36
C ILE A 54 12.97 40.65 8.98
N LYS A 55 12.31 41.08 10.06
CA LYS A 55 11.27 40.30 10.72
C LYS A 55 10.06 40.10 9.82
N MET A 56 9.61 41.13 9.11
CA MET A 56 8.47 41.05 8.20
C MET A 56 8.77 40.14 7.01
N LEU A 57 9.91 40.32 6.35
CA LEU A 57 10.34 39.49 5.22
C LEU A 57 10.47 38.02 5.62
N THR A 58 11.10 37.75 6.76
CA THR A 58 11.29 36.39 7.24
C THR A 58 9.96 35.73 7.62
N LYS A 59 9.02 36.49 8.21
CA LYS A 59 7.67 36.00 8.51
C LYS A 59 6.91 35.60 7.24
N ILE A 60 6.95 36.42 6.19
CA ILE A 60 6.32 36.11 4.89
C ILE A 60 6.92 34.81 4.30
N GLN A 61 8.25 34.65 4.37
CA GLN A 61 8.92 33.44 3.89
C GLN A 61 8.52 32.19 4.68
N ILE A 62 8.40 32.30 6.00
CA ILE A 62 7.93 31.19 6.85
C ILE A 62 6.49 30.82 6.48
N GLU A 63 5.59 31.80 6.36
CA GLU A 63 4.19 31.55 5.98
C GLU A 63 4.06 30.86 4.61
N GLN A 64 4.91 31.23 3.64
CA GLN A 64 4.97 30.58 2.33
C GLN A 64 5.43 29.11 2.42
N LEU A 65 6.51 28.85 3.16
CA LEU A 65 7.05 27.50 3.34
C LEU A 65 6.10 26.61 4.16
N GLU A 66 5.43 27.15 5.17
CA GLU A 66 4.40 26.44 5.94
C GLU A 66 3.20 26.09 5.08
N SER A 67 2.77 26.99 4.20
CA SER A 67 1.69 26.73 3.24
C SER A 67 2.07 25.62 2.24
N GLU A 68 3.30 25.65 1.70
CA GLU A 68 3.81 24.58 0.83
C GLU A 68 3.84 23.23 1.57
N LEU A 69 4.24 23.23 2.84
CA LEU A 69 4.27 22.03 3.68
C LEU A 69 2.84 21.51 3.95
N GLN A 70 1.89 22.39 4.26
CA GLN A 70 0.48 22.03 4.46
C GLN A 70 -0.17 21.47 3.19
N GLN A 71 0.19 21.99 2.01
CA GLN A 71 -0.29 21.46 0.74
C GLN A 71 0.20 20.02 0.53
N MET A 72 1.49 19.75 0.80
CA MET A 72 2.05 18.39 0.74
C MET A 72 1.44 17.44 1.78
N VAL A 73 1.10 17.94 2.98
CA VAL A 73 0.40 17.16 4.03
C VAL A 73 -1.04 16.85 3.67
N SER A 74 -1.74 17.78 3.03
CA SER A 74 -3.12 17.59 2.62
C SER A 74 -3.27 16.50 1.56
N GLU A 75 -2.26 16.36 0.69
CA GLU A 75 -2.14 15.25 -0.27
C GLU A 75 -1.71 13.94 0.40
N SER A 76 -0.88 14.03 1.45
CA SER A 76 -0.34 12.86 2.15
C SER A 76 -1.14 12.47 3.40
N LYS A 77 -2.39 12.95 3.56
CA LYS A 77 -3.19 12.86 4.79
C LYS A 77 -2.84 11.58 5.52
N GLU A 78 -2.16 11.77 6.65
CA GLU A 78 -1.40 10.79 7.42
C GLU A 78 -2.35 9.72 7.97
N LEU A 79 -2.91 8.93 7.07
CA LEU A 79 -3.53 7.68 7.36
C LEU A 79 -2.35 6.81 7.69
N ASP A 80 -2.33 6.29 8.91
CA ASP A 80 -1.34 5.35 9.37
C ASP A 80 -1.25 4.17 8.38
N ILE A 81 -0.35 4.31 7.41
CA ILE A 81 -0.24 3.39 6.28
C ILE A 81 0.23 2.04 6.78
N LYS A 82 0.96 2.03 7.90
CA LYS A 82 1.31 0.81 8.59
C LYS A 82 0.06 0.08 9.07
N THR A 83 -0.85 0.72 9.82
CA THR A 83 -2.09 0.04 10.24
C THR A 83 -3.00 -0.28 9.06
N LYS A 84 -3.03 0.52 8.00
CA LYS A 84 -3.79 0.16 6.79
C LYS A 84 -3.24 -1.07 6.08
N ILE A 85 -1.92 -1.17 5.94
CA ILE A 85 -1.27 -2.35 5.35
C ILE A 85 -1.53 -3.56 6.23
N GLU A 86 -1.44 -3.42 7.56
CA GLU A 86 -1.78 -4.48 8.52
C GLU A 86 -3.23 -4.94 8.34
N ASN A 87 -4.19 -4.02 8.43
CA ASN A 87 -5.61 -4.31 8.27
C ASN A 87 -5.94 -4.94 6.91
N ALA A 88 -5.28 -4.49 5.83
CA ALA A 88 -5.46 -5.06 4.51
C ALA A 88 -4.94 -6.49 4.41
N LEU A 89 -3.76 -6.78 5.00
CA LEU A 89 -3.20 -8.13 5.06
C LEU A 89 -4.09 -9.06 5.88
N ASP A 90 -4.55 -8.63 7.05
CA ASP A 90 -5.44 -9.39 7.92
C ASP A 90 -6.78 -9.69 7.24
N SER A 91 -7.30 -8.73 6.47
CA SER A 91 -8.53 -8.90 5.68
C SER A 91 -8.35 -9.89 4.53
N MET A 92 -7.18 -9.90 3.88
CA MET A 92 -6.87 -10.87 2.82
C MET A 92 -6.72 -12.30 3.37
N GLU A 93 -6.12 -12.46 4.56
CA GLU A 93 -6.00 -13.76 5.22
C GLU A 93 -7.38 -14.30 5.64
N ASN A 94 -8.25 -13.43 6.14
CA ASN A 94 -9.61 -13.80 6.57
C ASN A 94 -10.68 -13.67 5.48
N LEU A 95 -10.29 -13.52 4.21
CA LEU A 95 -11.21 -13.21 3.11
C LEU A 95 -12.33 -14.25 2.96
N VAL A 96 -12.03 -15.54 3.20
CA VAL A 96 -13.01 -16.64 3.14
C VAL A 96 -14.09 -16.47 4.22
N ASN A 97 -13.68 -16.21 5.46
CA ASN A 97 -14.60 -16.01 6.57
C ASN A 97 -15.45 -14.76 6.36
N LEU A 98 -14.83 -13.67 5.89
CA LEU A 98 -15.52 -12.42 5.54
C LEU A 98 -16.56 -12.64 4.44
N TYR A 99 -16.30 -13.48 3.45
CA TYR A 99 -17.28 -13.80 2.40
C TYR A 99 -18.43 -14.68 2.90
N GLN A 100 -18.12 -15.67 3.75
CA GLN A 100 -19.14 -16.60 4.25
C GLN A 100 -20.10 -15.91 5.22
N GLN A 101 -19.55 -15.15 6.18
CA GLN A 101 -20.29 -14.49 7.26
C GLN A 101 -20.79 -13.09 6.90
N GLY A 102 -20.20 -12.45 5.88
CA GLY A 102 -20.53 -11.09 5.49
C GLY A 102 -21.96 -10.92 4.95
N ASP A 103 -22.45 -9.69 4.99
CA ASP A 103 -23.71 -9.29 4.41
C ASP A 103 -23.62 -9.22 2.87
N LEU A 104 -24.76 -8.96 2.20
CA LEU A 104 -24.83 -8.91 0.74
C LEU A 104 -23.89 -7.85 0.14
N LEU A 105 -23.69 -6.72 0.82
CA LEU A 105 -22.77 -5.67 0.41
C LEU A 105 -21.32 -6.14 0.51
N THR A 106 -20.92 -6.74 1.62
CA THR A 106 -19.56 -7.28 1.81
C THR A 106 -19.25 -8.35 0.76
N LYS A 107 -20.18 -9.28 0.50
CA LYS A 107 -20.01 -10.31 -0.53
C LYS A 107 -19.86 -9.71 -1.93
N ARG A 108 -20.61 -8.65 -2.22
CA ARG A 108 -20.51 -7.91 -3.49
C ARG A 108 -19.15 -7.23 -3.60
N THR A 109 -18.69 -6.56 -2.55
CA THR A 109 -17.39 -5.89 -2.51
C THR A 109 -16.25 -6.87 -2.73
N ILE A 110 -16.25 -8.02 -2.04
CA ILE A 110 -15.25 -9.08 -2.23
C ILE A 110 -15.27 -9.60 -3.67
N ARG A 111 -16.46 -9.82 -4.24
CA ARG A 111 -16.59 -10.22 -5.65
C ARG A 111 -15.96 -9.19 -6.59
N CYS A 112 -16.25 -7.91 -6.39
CA CYS A 112 -15.69 -6.81 -7.21
C CYS A 112 -14.18 -6.64 -7.02
N LEU A 113 -13.63 -6.99 -5.85
CA LEU A 113 -12.19 -7.01 -5.60
C LEU A 113 -11.48 -8.09 -6.43
N ILE A 114 -12.05 -9.29 -6.48
CA ILE A 114 -11.48 -10.43 -7.23
C ILE A 114 -11.74 -10.27 -8.73
N PHE A 115 -12.94 -9.84 -9.11
CA PHE A 115 -13.41 -9.68 -10.49
C PHE A 115 -13.87 -8.23 -10.69
N PRO A 116 -12.97 -7.32 -11.08
CA PRO A 116 -13.31 -5.91 -11.28
C PRO A 116 -14.25 -5.70 -12.46
N GLU A 117 -14.20 -6.58 -13.45
CA GLU A 117 -15.06 -6.54 -14.63
C GLU A 117 -16.44 -7.12 -14.35
N LYS A 118 -17.46 -6.61 -15.06
CA LYS A 118 -18.82 -7.12 -14.96
C LYS A 118 -18.92 -8.48 -15.65
N VAL A 119 -19.80 -9.33 -15.13
CA VAL A 119 -20.17 -10.57 -15.81
C VAL A 119 -21.08 -10.21 -16.97
N GLU A 120 -20.68 -10.55 -18.18
CA GLU A 120 -21.48 -10.38 -19.39
C GLU A 120 -22.11 -11.73 -19.79
N PHE A 121 -23.38 -11.68 -20.20
CA PHE A 121 -24.14 -12.83 -20.67
C PHE A 121 -24.43 -12.66 -22.16
N ASP A 122 -23.96 -13.61 -22.97
CA ASP A 122 -24.06 -13.56 -24.43
C ASP A 122 -25.34 -14.22 -24.99
N GLY A 123 -26.26 -14.64 -24.11
CA GLY A 123 -27.49 -15.36 -24.48
C GLY A 123 -27.36 -16.89 -24.41
N LYS A 124 -26.15 -17.45 -24.32
CA LYS A 124 -25.90 -18.89 -24.20
C LYS A 124 -25.04 -19.26 -22.99
N SER A 125 -24.07 -18.43 -22.65
CA SER A 125 -23.12 -18.66 -21.58
C SER A 125 -22.73 -17.35 -20.88
N PHE A 126 -22.20 -17.49 -19.67
CA PHE A 126 -21.58 -16.39 -18.95
C PHE A 126 -20.08 -16.44 -19.19
N GLN A 127 -19.48 -15.34 -19.63
CA GLN A 127 -18.02 -15.24 -19.68
C GLN A 127 -17.51 -15.02 -18.25
N THR A 128 -16.49 -15.80 -17.85
CA THR A 128 -15.82 -15.57 -16.57
C THR A 128 -15.06 -14.25 -16.66
N PRO A 129 -15.35 -13.25 -15.82
CA PRO A 129 -14.67 -11.97 -15.88
C PRO A 129 -13.18 -12.14 -15.63
N LYS A 130 -12.38 -11.21 -16.15
CA LYS A 130 -10.95 -11.20 -15.87
C LYS A 130 -10.71 -11.01 -14.38
N MET A 131 -9.87 -11.87 -13.81
CA MET A 131 -9.48 -11.80 -12.41
C MET A 131 -8.44 -10.70 -12.19
N ASN A 132 -8.50 -10.04 -11.02
CA ASN A 132 -7.45 -9.14 -10.57
C ASN A 132 -6.10 -9.88 -10.50
N ILE A 133 -5.03 -9.20 -10.89
CA ILE A 133 -3.66 -9.73 -10.92
C ILE A 133 -3.26 -10.33 -9.57
N VAL A 134 -3.61 -9.68 -8.45
CA VAL A 134 -3.29 -10.18 -7.10
C VAL A 134 -3.97 -11.53 -6.83
N ALA A 135 -5.27 -11.62 -7.12
CA ALA A 135 -6.02 -12.86 -6.96
C ALA A 135 -5.53 -13.96 -7.93
N GLN A 136 -5.11 -13.59 -9.14
CA GLN A 136 -4.47 -14.49 -10.10
C GLN A 136 -3.16 -15.07 -9.59
N CYS A 137 -2.27 -14.24 -9.04
CA CYS A 137 -1.02 -14.72 -8.45
C CYS A 137 -1.28 -15.68 -7.28
N ILE A 138 -2.24 -15.37 -6.40
CA ILE A 138 -2.62 -16.24 -5.27
C ILE A 138 -3.14 -17.59 -5.80
N TYR A 139 -4.04 -17.56 -6.78
CA TYR A 139 -4.60 -18.77 -7.39
C TYR A 139 -3.51 -19.64 -8.03
N GLN A 140 -2.63 -19.04 -8.83
CA GLN A 140 -1.51 -19.72 -9.48
C GLN A 140 -0.59 -20.37 -8.43
N TYR A 141 -0.17 -19.62 -7.42
CA TYR A 141 0.68 -20.13 -6.34
C TYR A 141 0.04 -21.32 -5.62
N ASN A 142 -1.26 -21.26 -5.30
CA ASN A 142 -1.99 -22.35 -4.68
C ASN A 142 -2.12 -23.58 -5.59
N SER A 143 -2.36 -23.38 -6.90
CA SER A 143 -2.44 -24.47 -7.87
C SER A 143 -1.10 -25.22 -8.02
N GLU A 144 0.02 -24.50 -7.95
CA GLU A 144 1.36 -25.09 -8.00
C GLU A 144 1.70 -25.87 -6.72
N LEU A 145 1.25 -25.39 -5.56
CA LEU A 145 1.37 -26.08 -4.27
C LEU A 145 0.55 -27.38 -4.22
N GLY A 146 -0.66 -27.39 -4.76
CA GLY A 146 -1.52 -28.58 -4.81
C GLY A 146 -0.86 -29.76 -5.53
N ASN A 147 -0.09 -29.47 -6.59
CA ASN A 147 0.63 -30.48 -7.37
C ASN A 147 1.83 -31.10 -6.65
N LYS A 148 2.35 -30.48 -5.57
CA LYS A 148 3.48 -31.00 -4.79
C LYS A 148 3.09 -32.00 -3.69
N LYS A 149 1.81 -32.10 -3.31
CA LYS A 149 1.37 -32.95 -2.18
C LYS A 149 1.10 -34.43 -2.51
N ASN A 150 1.32 -34.87 -3.75
CA ASN A 150 1.03 -36.26 -4.19
C ASN A 150 2.27 -37.14 -4.43
N ARG A 151 3.46 -36.76 -3.96
CA ARG A 151 4.62 -37.67 -3.93
C ARG A 151 5.01 -38.00 -2.50
N HIS A 152 4.47 -39.10 -1.98
CA HIS A 152 5.33 -39.98 -1.19
C HIS A 152 6.61 -40.19 -1.99
N LYS A 153 7.78 -40.05 -1.36
CA LYS A 153 9.05 -40.47 -1.96
C LYS A 153 8.91 -41.95 -2.31
N SER A 154 8.55 -42.27 -3.56
CA SER A 154 8.66 -43.62 -4.03
C SER A 154 10.15 -43.91 -4.17
N VAL A 155 10.62 -44.82 -3.33
CA VAL A 155 11.78 -45.63 -3.65
C VAL A 155 11.59 -46.10 -5.09
N LYS A 156 12.63 -45.91 -5.91
CA LYS A 156 12.64 -46.15 -7.36
C LYS A 156 11.92 -47.45 -7.74
N THR A 157 10.66 -47.36 -8.13
CA THR A 157 9.96 -48.42 -8.84
C THR A 157 9.25 -47.79 -10.04
N SER A 158 9.59 -48.26 -11.23
CA SER A 158 9.20 -47.75 -12.54
C SER A 158 7.73 -47.99 -12.93
N ASN A 159 6.83 -48.11 -11.95
CA ASN A 159 5.41 -48.36 -12.19
C ASN A 159 4.62 -47.12 -11.81
N ALA A 160 4.37 -46.25 -12.79
CA ALA A 160 3.36 -45.22 -12.69
C ALA A 160 2.00 -45.92 -12.65
N GLY A 161 1.40 -46.01 -11.45
CA GLY A 161 0.06 -46.55 -11.26
C GLY A 161 -0.98 -45.63 -11.87
N LEU A 162 -1.16 -45.70 -13.19
CA LEU A 162 -2.29 -45.11 -13.89
C LEU A 162 -3.47 -46.07 -13.73
N VAL A 163 -4.34 -45.82 -12.76
CA VAL A 163 -5.59 -46.56 -12.62
C VAL A 163 -6.69 -45.75 -13.30
N THR A 164 -7.43 -46.39 -14.20
CA THR A 164 -8.64 -45.81 -14.80
C THR A 164 -9.69 -45.57 -13.71
N SER A 165 -10.46 -44.49 -13.82
CA SER A 165 -11.54 -44.16 -12.90
C SER A 165 -12.50 -45.35 -12.70
N THR A 166 -12.93 -45.54 -11.45
CA THR A 166 -13.94 -46.55 -11.11
C THR A 166 -15.22 -46.27 -11.91
N GLY A 167 -15.71 -47.29 -12.63
CA GLY A 167 -16.83 -47.18 -13.58
C GLY A 167 -16.45 -47.24 -15.07
N PHE A 168 -15.17 -47.12 -15.42
CA PHE A 168 -14.73 -47.27 -16.83
C PHE A 168 -14.65 -48.72 -17.32
N LYS A 169 -14.49 -49.69 -16.40
CA LYS A 169 -14.60 -51.13 -16.69
C LYS A 169 -15.56 -51.79 -15.70
N PRO A 170 -16.36 -52.78 -16.12
CA PRO A 170 -17.26 -53.50 -15.23
C PRO A 170 -16.46 -54.22 -14.14
N VAL A 171 -17.02 -54.26 -12.93
CA VAL A 171 -16.42 -54.97 -11.80
C VAL A 171 -16.49 -56.46 -12.12
N THR A 172 -15.35 -57.08 -12.42
CA THR A 172 -15.26 -58.53 -12.58
C THR A 172 -15.32 -59.17 -11.19
N PHE A 173 -16.34 -60.00 -10.98
CA PHE A 173 -16.50 -60.86 -9.80
C PHE A 173 -15.44 -61.95 -9.77
#